data_AF-A0A2V7BP57-F1
#
_entry.id   AF-A0A2V7BP57-F1
#
_cell.length_a   1.000
_cell.length_b   1.000
_cell.length_c   1.000
_cell.angle_alpha   90.00
_cell.angle_beta   90.00
_cell.angle_gamma   90.00
#
_symmetry.space_group_name_H-M   'P 1'
#
loop_
_entity.id
_entity.type
_entity.pdbx_description
1 polymer ?
#
loop_
_entity_poly.entity_id
_entity_poly.type
_entity_poly.pdbx_seq_one_letter_code
_entity_poly.pdbx_strand_id
1 'polypeptide(L)'
;MWNGELASVCRRHPDLVAIYEAPDGGLALLLRQTLVPLHEERGRWFNETRRAARAVVTSLRAAGVTDDVSVLQWRQLADVAAVLTGWLCRYLGDPERCAQLSDIVGARLVDREPSAVSPPRAGGEERLPGAPPISSTLLDWYRDMAPCWLAVEPEVRRRLIIRTHLWIVERVLSPMARGDEPVAADLGPSGRLVWRLVRIVPPGELDVWRAWIRLTITDLQRALAWPAGRRSQAWVRWLFDIPYSIPVTGRRPRDVLAGGSTRAPRR
;
A
#
# COMPACT_ATOMS: atom_id res chain seq x y z
N MET A 1 -7.66 -5.79 23.14
CA MET A 1 -8.55 -4.98 24.00
C MET A 1 -8.36 -3.53 23.59
N TRP A 2 -9.37 -2.89 23.01
CA TRP A 2 -9.25 -1.52 22.50
C TRP A 2 -9.31 -0.54 23.68
N ASN A 3 -8.15 -0.12 24.18
CA ASN A 3 -8.05 0.68 25.40
C ASN A 3 -8.22 2.19 25.10
N GLY A 4 -8.56 2.99 26.11
CA GLY A 4 -8.69 4.45 25.98
C GLY A 4 -7.42 5.14 25.46
N GLU A 5 -6.26 4.50 25.62
CA GLU A 5 -4.98 4.94 25.08
C GLU A 5 -4.92 4.84 23.54
N LEU A 6 -5.45 3.77 22.94
CA LEU A 6 -5.55 3.62 21.49
C LEU A 6 -6.52 4.65 20.89
N ALA A 7 -7.64 4.91 21.55
CA ALA A 7 -8.56 5.97 21.14
C ALA A 7 -7.92 7.37 21.24
N SER A 8 -7.04 7.61 22.23
CA SER A 8 -6.24 8.84 22.34
C SER A 8 -5.21 8.97 21.21
N VAL A 9 -4.56 7.87 20.83
CA VAL A 9 -3.66 7.82 19.67
C VAL A 9 -4.40 8.16 18.38
N CYS A 10 -5.59 7.58 18.18
CA CYS A 10 -6.40 7.81 16.98
C CYS A 10 -6.87 9.26 16.86
N ARG A 11 -7.27 9.89 17.98
CA ARG A 11 -7.69 11.31 18.01
C ARG A 11 -6.63 12.32 17.57
N ARG A 12 -5.35 11.95 17.62
CA ARG A 12 -4.25 12.81 17.15
C ARG A 12 -4.14 12.87 15.62
N HIS A 13 -4.90 12.06 14.89
CA HIS A 13 -4.86 11.99 13.43
C HIS A 13 -6.17 12.50 12.84
N PRO A 14 -6.24 13.76 12.39
CA PRO A 14 -7.47 14.34 11.85
C PRO A 14 -7.91 13.69 10.53
N ASP A 15 -6.99 13.02 9.82
CA ASP A 15 -7.29 12.29 8.59
C ASP A 15 -7.93 10.91 8.83
N LEU A 16 -7.98 10.44 10.09
CA LEU A 16 -8.56 9.15 10.44
C LEU A 16 -10.05 9.29 10.75
N VAL A 17 -10.89 8.68 9.92
CA VAL A 17 -12.35 8.73 10.06
C VAL A 17 -12.85 7.59 10.95
N ALA A 18 -12.39 6.37 10.68
CA ALA A 18 -12.80 5.19 11.46
C ALA A 18 -11.75 4.07 11.42
N ILE A 19 -11.82 3.17 12.40
CA ILE A 19 -11.10 1.88 12.39
C ILE A 19 -12.10 0.75 12.61
N TYR A 20 -12.07 -0.22 11.72
CA TYR A 20 -12.86 -1.44 11.77
C TYR A 20 -11.95 -2.63 12.11
N GLU A 21 -12.47 -3.55 12.91
CA GLU A 21 -11.80 -4.79 13.27
C GLU A 21 -12.56 -5.98 12.67
N ALA A 22 -11.81 -6.82 11.97
CA ALA A 22 -12.28 -8.09 11.45
C ALA A 22 -12.43 -9.13 12.56
N PRO A 23 -13.23 -10.18 12.35
CA PRO A 23 -13.34 -11.30 13.28
C PRO A 23 -12.01 -12.02 13.57
N ASP A 24 -11.05 -11.95 12.65
CA ASP A 24 -9.71 -12.54 12.77
C ASP A 24 -8.67 -11.61 13.44
N GLY A 25 -9.10 -10.41 13.88
CA GLY A 25 -8.25 -9.40 14.52
C GLY A 25 -7.58 -8.41 13.56
N GLY A 26 -7.74 -8.58 12.24
CA GLY A 26 -7.24 -7.61 11.27
C GLY A 26 -7.91 -6.24 11.39
N LEU A 27 -7.17 -5.15 11.18
CA LEU A 27 -7.70 -3.80 11.22
C LEU A 27 -7.87 -3.22 9.81
N ALA A 28 -8.93 -2.45 9.62
CA ALA A 28 -9.17 -1.66 8.43
C ALA A 28 -9.34 -0.18 8.79
N LEU A 29 -8.47 0.66 8.22
CA LEU A 29 -8.51 2.11 8.40
C LEU A 29 -9.38 2.75 7.33
N LEU A 30 -10.34 3.56 7.77
CA LEU A 30 -11.05 4.50 6.92
C LEU A 30 -10.44 5.88 7.10
N LEU A 31 -9.85 6.43 6.03
CA LEU A 31 -9.31 7.77 6.04
C LEU A 31 -10.29 8.79 5.46
N ARG A 32 -10.00 10.08 5.62
CA ARG A 32 -10.85 11.18 5.15
C ARG A 32 -10.90 11.29 3.64
N GLN A 33 -9.88 10.79 2.93
CA GLN A 33 -9.82 10.86 1.47
C GLN A 33 -10.96 10.04 0.82
N THR A 34 -11.45 10.51 -0.33
CA THR A 34 -12.54 9.86 -1.08
C THR A 34 -12.20 8.40 -1.42
N LEU A 35 -13.19 7.51 -1.49
CA LEU A 35 -12.99 6.13 -1.93
C LEU A 35 -12.97 6.01 -3.46
N VAL A 36 -13.42 7.06 -4.17
CA VAL A 36 -13.51 7.11 -5.63
C VAL A 36 -12.86 8.41 -6.13
N PRO A 37 -11.52 8.48 -6.22
CA PRO A 37 -10.86 9.65 -6.75
C PRO A 37 -11.07 9.78 -8.26
N LEU A 38 -11.23 11.01 -8.74
CA LEU A 38 -11.16 11.31 -10.17
C LEU A 38 -9.79 10.92 -10.73
N HIS A 39 -9.73 10.59 -12.02
CA HIS A 39 -8.49 10.10 -12.65
C HIS A 39 -7.34 11.11 -12.51
N GLU A 40 -7.64 12.39 -12.73
CA GLU A 40 -6.68 13.50 -12.67
C GLU A 40 -6.16 13.76 -11.24
N GLU A 41 -6.98 13.47 -10.23
CA GLU A 41 -6.64 13.70 -8.82
C GLU A 41 -5.98 12.48 -8.16
N ARG A 42 -5.98 11.32 -8.84
CA ARG A 42 -5.58 10.03 -8.28
C ARG A 42 -4.15 10.03 -7.74
N GLY A 43 -3.21 10.72 -8.40
CA GLY A 43 -1.83 10.85 -7.93
C GLY A 43 -1.72 11.62 -6.61
N ARG A 44 -2.42 12.75 -6.49
CA ARG A 44 -2.48 13.56 -5.27
C ARG A 44 -3.19 12.81 -4.15
N TRP A 45 -4.36 12.27 -4.45
CA TRP A 45 -5.17 11.46 -3.54
C TRP A 45 -4.36 10.30 -2.96
N PHE A 46 -3.61 9.56 -3.78
CA PHE A 46 -2.82 8.43 -3.32
C PHE A 46 -1.73 8.87 -2.35
N ASN A 47 -1.02 9.96 -2.66
CA ASN A 47 0.04 10.50 -1.81
C ASN A 47 -0.50 11.00 -0.46
N GLU A 48 -1.64 11.71 -0.46
CA GLU A 48 -2.29 12.21 0.76
C GLU A 48 -2.81 11.06 1.62
N THR A 49 -3.56 10.12 1.02
CA THR A 49 -4.07 8.91 1.68
C THR A 49 -2.93 8.11 2.30
N ARG A 50 -1.82 7.95 1.57
CA ARG A 50 -0.65 7.21 2.04
C ARG A 50 0.09 7.91 3.17
N ARG A 51 0.22 9.24 3.12
CA ARG A 51 0.82 10.03 4.19
C ARG A 51 0.00 9.88 5.48
N ALA A 52 -1.32 10.00 5.38
CA ALA A 52 -2.24 9.83 6.50
C ALA A 52 -2.19 8.41 7.07
N ALA A 53 -2.31 7.39 6.20
CA ALA A 53 -2.23 5.97 6.59
C ALA A 53 -0.96 5.68 7.40
N ARG A 54 0.20 6.16 6.97
CA ARG A 54 1.46 5.94 7.70
C ARG A 54 1.52 6.62 9.04
N ALA A 55 1.06 7.86 9.12
CA ALA A 55 1.06 8.58 10.38
C ALA A 55 0.23 7.80 11.41
N VAL A 56 -0.95 7.34 11.02
CA VAL A 56 -1.83 6.51 11.85
C VAL A 56 -1.16 5.19 12.21
N VAL A 57 -0.73 4.40 11.21
CA VAL A 57 -0.11 3.08 11.44
C VAL A 57 1.12 3.19 12.34
N THR A 58 2.00 4.18 12.11
CA THR A 58 3.21 4.37 12.93
C THR A 58 2.83 4.62 14.39
N SER A 59 1.84 5.47 14.64
CA SER A 59 1.37 5.72 16.00
C SER A 59 0.66 4.52 16.63
N LEU A 60 -0.08 3.73 15.84
CA LEU A 60 -0.69 2.48 16.31
C LEU A 60 0.36 1.42 16.67
N ARG A 61 1.40 1.27 15.83
CA ARG A 61 2.55 0.38 16.12
C ARG A 61 3.28 0.82 17.39
N ALA A 62 3.51 2.13 17.56
CA ALA A 62 4.11 2.67 18.77
C ALA A 62 3.25 2.45 20.03
N ALA A 63 1.93 2.36 19.87
CA ALA A 63 0.98 2.01 20.92
C ALA A 63 0.79 0.49 21.11
N GLY A 64 1.59 -0.34 20.44
CA GLY A 64 1.62 -1.79 20.65
C GLY A 64 0.69 -2.62 19.74
N VAL A 65 0.03 -2.03 18.74
CA VAL A 65 -0.79 -2.79 17.78
C VAL A 65 0.14 -3.62 16.88
N THR A 66 0.01 -4.94 16.93
CA THR A 66 0.78 -5.88 16.09
C THR A 66 -0.02 -6.48 14.94
N ASP A 67 -1.34 -6.27 14.92
CA ASP A 67 -2.25 -6.82 13.92
C ASP A 67 -1.98 -6.28 12.50
N ASP A 68 -2.48 -6.98 11.49
CA ASP A 68 -2.39 -6.51 10.11
C ASP A 68 -3.33 -5.31 9.89
N VAL A 69 -2.86 -4.30 9.15
CA VAL A 69 -3.59 -3.05 8.96
C VAL A 69 -3.78 -2.78 7.48
N SER A 70 -5.04 -2.86 7.04
CA SER A 70 -5.48 -2.52 5.70
C SER A 70 -6.04 -1.10 5.63
N VAL A 71 -5.97 -0.45 4.46
CA VAL A 71 -6.54 0.89 4.23
C VAL A 71 -7.70 0.75 3.24
N LEU A 72 -8.89 1.19 3.64
CA LEU A 72 -10.11 1.00 2.85
C LEU A 72 -10.07 1.72 1.50
N GLN A 73 -9.41 2.89 1.45
CA GLN A 73 -9.17 3.63 0.21
C GLN A 73 -8.46 2.83 -0.88
N TRP A 74 -7.73 1.76 -0.53
CA TRP A 74 -7.00 0.94 -1.52
C TRP A 74 -7.70 -0.38 -1.85
N ARG A 75 -8.88 -0.64 -1.27
CA ARG A 75 -9.67 -1.84 -1.51
C ARG A 75 -10.71 -1.60 -2.61
N GLN A 76 -11.24 -2.69 -3.15
CA GLN A 76 -12.36 -2.65 -4.08
C GLN A 76 -13.61 -2.15 -3.36
N LEU A 77 -14.49 -1.39 -4.03
CA LEU A 77 -15.68 -0.80 -3.40
C LEU A 77 -16.60 -1.84 -2.75
N ALA A 78 -16.74 -3.02 -3.37
CA ALA A 78 -17.52 -4.13 -2.80
C ALA A 78 -16.93 -4.64 -1.48
N ASP A 79 -15.61 -4.77 -1.41
CA ASP A 79 -14.91 -5.14 -0.16
C ASP A 79 -15.08 -4.05 0.90
N VAL A 80 -15.02 -2.77 0.50
CA VAL A 80 -15.23 -1.65 1.42
C VAL A 80 -16.64 -1.69 1.99
N ALA A 81 -17.67 -1.90 1.16
CA ALA A 81 -19.04 -2.06 1.63
C ALA A 81 -19.21 -3.22 2.63
N ALA A 82 -18.56 -4.35 2.36
CA ALA A 82 -18.59 -5.49 3.27
C ALA A 82 -17.94 -5.18 4.63
N VAL A 83 -16.86 -4.39 4.65
CA VAL A 83 -16.24 -3.93 5.90
C VAL A 83 -17.15 -2.95 6.63
N LEU A 84 -17.67 -1.94 5.94
CA LEU A 84 -18.50 -0.89 6.55
C LEU A 84 -19.80 -1.43 7.15
N THR A 85 -20.33 -2.53 6.60
CA THR A 85 -21.58 -3.16 7.07
C THR A 85 -21.36 -4.32 8.04
N GLY A 86 -20.25 -5.06 7.91
CA GLY A 86 -20.06 -6.33 8.60
C GLY A 86 -18.97 -6.36 9.67
N TRP A 87 -18.03 -5.41 9.66
CA TRP A 87 -16.92 -5.40 10.62
C TRP A 87 -17.23 -4.52 11.82
N LEU A 88 -16.62 -4.85 12.96
CA LEU A 88 -16.86 -4.12 14.20
C LEU A 88 -16.11 -2.78 14.17
N CYS A 89 -16.83 -1.67 14.22
CA CYS A 89 -16.22 -0.35 14.34
C CYS A 89 -15.65 -0.15 15.75
N ARG A 90 -14.32 -0.04 15.87
CA ARG A 90 -13.61 0.16 17.13
C ARG A 90 -13.31 1.61 17.44
N TYR A 91 -13.20 2.42 16.40
CA TYR A 91 -12.97 3.85 16.53
C TYR A 91 -13.75 4.58 15.45
N LEU A 92 -14.43 5.66 15.85
CA LEU A 92 -15.12 6.58 14.96
C LEU A 92 -14.76 8.00 15.36
N GLY A 93 -13.94 8.67 14.55
CA GLY A 93 -13.46 10.03 14.78
C GLY A 93 -14.32 11.08 14.09
N ASP A 94 -14.91 10.75 12.93
CA ASP A 94 -15.72 11.66 12.11
C ASP A 94 -16.96 10.91 11.58
N PRO A 95 -18.08 10.91 12.34
CA PRO A 95 -19.28 10.17 11.97
C PRO A 95 -19.93 10.68 10.69
N GLU A 96 -19.90 12.00 10.45
CA GLU A 96 -20.48 12.63 9.26
C GLU A 96 -19.72 12.23 8.01
N ARG A 97 -18.38 12.31 8.04
CA ARG A 97 -17.56 11.88 6.91
C ARG A 97 -17.65 10.38 6.69
N CYS A 98 -17.77 9.58 7.75
CA CYS A 98 -17.97 8.15 7.64
C CYS A 98 -19.26 7.83 6.90
N ALA A 99 -20.39 8.46 7.27
CA ALA A 99 -21.67 8.30 6.60
C ALA A 99 -21.58 8.71 5.13
N GLN A 100 -20.97 9.87 4.84
CA GLN A 100 -20.78 10.35 3.47
C GLN A 100 -19.97 9.37 2.61
N LEU A 101 -18.89 8.78 3.15
CA LEU A 101 -18.09 7.79 2.42
C LEU A 101 -18.88 6.49 2.20
N SER A 102 -19.69 6.06 3.16
CA SER A 102 -20.60 4.92 3.00
C SER A 102 -21.65 5.17 1.91
N ASP A 103 -22.25 6.36 1.87
CA ASP A 103 -23.25 6.72 0.85
C ASP A 103 -22.64 6.73 -0.56
N ILE A 104 -21.42 7.26 -0.70
CA ILE A 104 -20.67 7.23 -1.97
C ILE A 104 -20.45 5.78 -2.43
N VAL A 105 -20.09 4.87 -1.52
CA VAL A 105 -19.91 3.45 -1.84
C VAL A 105 -21.24 2.84 -2.29
N GLY A 106 -22.32 3.08 -1.55
CA GLY A 106 -23.65 2.58 -1.89
C GLY A 106 -24.12 3.02 -3.27
N ALA A 107 -24.06 4.33 -3.55
CA ALA A 107 -24.43 4.89 -4.86
C ALA A 107 -23.60 4.27 -6.00
N ARG A 108 -22.29 4.11 -5.81
CA ARG A 108 -21.39 3.57 -6.82
C ARG A 108 -21.54 2.08 -7.05
N LEU A 109 -22.01 1.32 -6.07
CA LEU A 109 -22.33 -0.09 -6.24
C LEU A 109 -23.64 -0.25 -7.02
N VAL A 110 -24.64 0.60 -6.78
CA VAL A 110 -25.89 0.65 -7.56
C VAL A 110 -25.61 1.03 -9.02
N ASP A 111 -24.77 2.05 -9.26
CA ASP A 111 -24.36 2.45 -10.62
C ASP A 111 -23.59 1.34 -11.38
N ARG A 112 -22.98 0.39 -10.65
CA ARG A 112 -22.16 -0.69 -11.21
C ARG A 112 -22.96 -1.93 -11.57
N GLU A 113 -24.22 -2.08 -11.12
CA GLU A 113 -25.07 -3.18 -11.59
C GLU A 113 -25.40 -2.99 -13.08
N PRO A 114 -24.83 -3.82 -13.98
CA PRO A 114 -25.22 -3.77 -15.37
C PRO A 114 -26.57 -4.47 -15.47
N SER A 115 -27.56 -3.80 -16.04
CA SER A 115 -28.67 -4.46 -16.75
C SER A 115 -28.06 -5.44 -17.77
N ALA A 116 -27.93 -6.71 -17.40
CA ALA A 116 -27.59 -7.80 -18.30
C ALA A 116 -28.05 -9.12 -17.69
N VAL A 117 -29.20 -9.59 -18.16
CA VAL A 117 -29.62 -10.99 -18.09
C VAL A 117 -28.44 -11.89 -18.50
N SER A 118 -28.04 -12.80 -17.64
CA SER A 118 -27.23 -13.97 -18.02
C SER A 118 -27.90 -15.22 -17.47
N PRO A 119 -27.94 -16.33 -18.25
CA PRO A 119 -28.79 -17.48 -17.97
C PRO A 119 -28.24 -18.33 -16.82
N PRO A 120 -29.08 -19.20 -16.21
CA PRO A 120 -28.73 -19.88 -14.97
C PRO A 120 -27.63 -20.92 -15.22
N ARG A 121 -26.46 -20.73 -14.58
CA ARG A 121 -25.48 -21.82 -14.44
C ARG A 121 -25.84 -22.64 -13.22
N ALA A 122 -26.31 -23.84 -13.51
CA ALA A 122 -26.57 -24.90 -12.55
C ALA A 122 -25.26 -25.38 -11.88
N GLY A 123 -25.32 -25.54 -10.57
CA GLY A 123 -24.77 -26.71 -9.87
C GLY A 123 -23.29 -26.71 -9.48
N GLY A 124 -23.04 -26.61 -8.18
CA GLY A 124 -22.04 -27.43 -7.47
C GLY A 124 -20.62 -26.86 -7.38
N GLU A 125 -20.38 -25.98 -6.40
CA GLU A 125 -19.02 -25.67 -5.95
C GLU A 125 -18.51 -26.78 -5.02
N GLU A 126 -17.79 -27.75 -5.59
CA GLU A 126 -16.73 -28.45 -4.87
C GLU A 126 -15.44 -27.63 -4.96
N ARG A 127 -14.94 -27.21 -3.80
CA ARG A 127 -13.79 -26.31 -3.64
C ARG A 127 -12.49 -27.11 -3.81
N LEU A 128 -11.85 -26.99 -4.97
CA LEU A 128 -10.52 -27.56 -5.19
C LEU A 128 -9.41 -26.67 -4.58
N PRO A 129 -8.42 -27.25 -3.87
CA PRO A 129 -7.23 -26.52 -3.44
C PRO A 129 -6.27 -26.33 -4.63
N GLY A 130 -5.91 -25.08 -4.94
CA GLY A 130 -4.99 -24.76 -6.04
C GLY A 130 -5.44 -23.64 -6.98
N ALA A 131 -6.27 -22.69 -6.51
CA ALA A 131 -6.60 -21.53 -7.33
C ALA A 131 -5.32 -20.72 -7.68
N PRO A 132 -5.15 -20.29 -8.94
CA PRO A 132 -3.95 -19.58 -9.35
C PRO A 132 -3.79 -18.26 -8.55
N PRO A 133 -2.55 -17.86 -8.22
CA PRO A 133 -2.27 -16.65 -7.44
C PRO A 133 -2.66 -15.36 -8.18
N ILE A 134 -2.96 -15.44 -9.48
CA ILE A 134 -3.35 -14.33 -10.34
C ILE A 134 -4.83 -14.49 -10.70
N SER A 135 -5.70 -13.83 -9.94
CA SER A 135 -7.11 -13.68 -10.30
C SER A 135 -7.29 -12.52 -11.29
N SER A 136 -8.38 -12.55 -12.06
CA SER A 136 -8.82 -11.40 -12.86
C SER A 136 -8.94 -10.13 -12.00
N THR A 137 -9.48 -10.27 -10.78
CA THR A 137 -9.60 -9.19 -9.79
C THR A 137 -8.26 -8.56 -9.43
N LEU A 138 -7.17 -9.34 -9.34
CA LEU A 138 -5.84 -8.81 -9.06
C LEU A 138 -5.26 -8.06 -10.27
N LEU A 139 -5.49 -8.57 -11.48
CA LEU A 139 -5.05 -7.91 -12.72
C LEU A 139 -5.78 -6.58 -12.94
N ASP A 140 -7.08 -6.54 -12.68
CA ASP A 140 -7.87 -5.31 -12.80
C ASP A 140 -7.44 -4.30 -11.74
N TRP A 141 -7.23 -4.73 -10.49
CA TRP A 141 -6.66 -3.86 -9.45
C TRP A 141 -5.28 -3.28 -9.84
N TYR A 142 -4.39 -4.11 -10.39
CA TYR A 142 -3.07 -3.64 -10.82
C TYR A 142 -3.21 -2.66 -12.00
N ARG A 143 -4.09 -2.93 -12.95
CA ARG A 143 -4.38 -2.00 -14.06
C ARG A 143 -4.91 -0.66 -13.54
N ASP A 144 -5.80 -0.69 -12.54
CA ASP A 144 -6.37 0.51 -11.92
C ASP A 144 -5.32 1.35 -11.17
N MET A 145 -4.25 0.72 -10.68
CA MET A 145 -3.11 1.41 -10.09
C MET A 145 -2.15 2.02 -11.12
N ALA A 146 -2.27 1.74 -12.42
CA ALA A 146 -1.33 2.23 -13.43
C ALA A 146 -1.06 3.74 -13.38
N PRO A 147 -2.07 4.61 -13.23
CA PRO A 147 -1.85 6.05 -13.09
C PRO A 147 -1.04 6.41 -11.84
N CYS A 148 -1.14 5.64 -10.75
CA CYS A 148 -0.46 5.90 -9.49
C CYS A 148 1.07 5.81 -9.66
N TRP A 149 1.60 4.76 -10.29
CA TRP A 149 3.04 4.70 -10.55
C TRP A 149 3.48 5.59 -11.70
N LEU A 150 2.66 5.75 -12.75
CA LEU A 150 3.02 6.62 -13.88
C LEU A 150 3.14 8.09 -13.46
N ALA A 151 2.41 8.52 -12.43
CA ALA A 151 2.48 9.87 -11.89
C ALA A 151 3.55 10.08 -10.79
N VAL A 152 4.29 9.04 -10.36
CA VAL A 152 5.28 9.20 -9.28
C VAL A 152 6.43 10.09 -9.74
N GLU A 153 6.75 11.11 -8.94
CA GLU A 153 7.99 11.87 -9.04
C GLU A 153 8.89 11.61 -7.80
N PRO A 154 10.22 11.77 -7.93
CA PRO A 154 10.97 12.04 -9.16
C PRO A 154 11.00 10.83 -10.13
N GLU A 155 11.30 11.03 -11.42
CA GLU A 155 11.38 9.96 -12.44
C GLU A 155 12.22 8.76 -12.00
N VAL A 156 13.35 9.00 -11.32
CA VAL A 156 14.20 7.92 -10.76
C VAL A 156 13.39 7.01 -9.84
N ARG A 157 12.52 7.58 -8.99
CA ARG A 157 11.63 6.82 -8.10
C ARG A 157 10.63 5.98 -8.89
N ARG A 158 10.00 6.57 -9.90
CA ARG A 158 9.05 5.88 -10.78
C ARG A 158 9.69 4.67 -11.42
N ARG A 159 10.89 4.84 -11.99
CA ARG A 159 11.63 3.75 -12.64
C ARG A 159 12.01 2.66 -11.65
N LEU A 160 12.44 3.01 -10.43
CA LEU A 160 12.72 2.05 -9.36
C LEU A 160 11.48 1.24 -8.96
N ILE A 161 10.33 1.89 -8.80
CA ILE A 161 9.04 1.25 -8.49
C ILE A 161 8.64 0.27 -9.61
N ILE A 162 8.60 0.74 -10.86
CA ILE A 162 8.24 -0.09 -12.01
C ILE A 162 9.18 -1.28 -12.13
N ARG A 163 10.49 -1.07 -11.90
CA ARG A 163 11.46 -2.18 -11.96
C ARG A 163 11.25 -3.21 -10.86
N THR A 164 10.81 -2.76 -9.69
CA THR A 164 10.44 -3.65 -8.57
C THR A 164 9.17 -4.43 -8.91
N HIS A 165 8.15 -3.79 -9.48
CA HIS A 165 6.92 -4.45 -9.93
C HIS A 165 7.20 -5.54 -10.97
N LEU A 166 8.02 -5.23 -11.97
CA LEU A 166 8.44 -6.19 -12.98
C LEU A 166 9.14 -7.39 -12.35
N TRP A 167 10.00 -7.16 -11.35
CA TRP A 167 10.64 -8.26 -10.64
C TRP A 167 9.63 -9.11 -9.85
N ILE A 168 8.66 -8.50 -9.16
CA ILE A 168 7.60 -9.24 -8.45
C ILE A 168 6.85 -10.16 -9.43
N VAL A 169 6.45 -9.64 -10.59
CA VAL A 169 5.80 -10.45 -11.62
C VAL A 169 6.71 -11.58 -12.10
N GLU A 170 7.91 -11.23 -12.58
CA GLU A 170 8.85 -12.18 -13.21
C GLU A 170 9.33 -13.28 -12.24
N ARG A 171 9.57 -12.95 -10.97
CA ARG A 171 10.32 -13.79 -10.02
C ARG A 171 9.52 -14.30 -8.85
N VAL A 172 8.31 -13.79 -8.64
CA VAL A 172 7.41 -14.24 -7.57
C VAL A 172 6.14 -14.81 -8.18
N LEU A 173 5.39 -14.01 -8.94
CA LEU A 173 4.07 -14.42 -9.41
C LEU A 173 4.12 -15.43 -10.56
N SER A 174 5.02 -15.25 -11.55
CA SER A 174 5.15 -16.19 -12.66
C SER A 174 5.66 -17.59 -12.24
N PRO A 175 6.60 -17.73 -11.28
CA PRO A 175 6.91 -19.04 -10.69
C PRO A 175 5.73 -19.64 -9.92
N MET A 176 5.09 -18.87 -9.03
CA MET A 176 3.96 -19.38 -8.24
C MET A 176 2.77 -19.82 -9.12
N ALA A 177 2.51 -19.12 -10.23
CA ALA A 177 1.49 -19.52 -11.19
C ALA A 177 1.81 -20.85 -11.90
N ARG A 178 3.07 -21.29 -11.91
CA ARG A 178 3.53 -22.59 -12.42
C ARG A 178 3.66 -23.64 -11.33
N GLY A 179 3.40 -23.30 -10.06
CA GLY A 179 3.58 -24.18 -8.91
C GLY A 179 4.99 -24.17 -8.33
N ASP A 180 5.88 -23.30 -8.82
CA ASP A 180 7.26 -23.18 -8.34
C ASP A 180 7.37 -22.16 -7.18
N GLU A 181 8.40 -22.29 -6.35
CA GLU A 181 8.71 -21.30 -5.32
C GLU A 181 9.27 -19.98 -5.91
N PRO A 182 9.03 -18.83 -5.26
CA PRO A 182 9.62 -17.56 -5.64
C PRO A 182 11.15 -17.59 -5.64
N VAL A 183 11.76 -16.90 -6.60
CA VAL A 183 13.22 -16.82 -6.76
C VAL A 183 13.81 -15.75 -5.83
N ALA A 184 13.71 -15.99 -4.51
CA ALA A 184 14.13 -15.04 -3.47
C ALA A 184 15.64 -14.76 -3.44
N ALA A 185 16.47 -15.64 -4.01
CA ALA A 185 17.92 -15.46 -4.09
C ALA A 185 18.34 -14.14 -4.79
N ASP A 186 17.49 -13.61 -5.67
CA ASP A 186 17.71 -12.33 -6.35
C ASP A 186 17.61 -11.10 -5.43
N LEU A 187 17.17 -11.27 -4.18
CA LEU A 187 17.06 -10.23 -3.17
C LEU A 187 18.31 -10.10 -2.28
N GLY A 188 19.31 -10.97 -2.41
CA GLY A 188 20.56 -10.85 -1.63
C GLY A 188 21.28 -9.51 -1.89
N PRO A 189 22.29 -9.13 -1.08
CA PRO A 189 23.06 -7.90 -1.28
C PRO A 189 23.68 -7.76 -2.67
N SER A 190 24.03 -8.89 -3.30
CA SER A 190 24.56 -9.01 -4.66
C SER A 190 23.52 -9.50 -5.67
N GLY A 191 22.25 -9.52 -5.27
CA GLY A 191 21.15 -10.09 -6.02
C GLY A 191 20.77 -9.26 -7.24
N ARG A 192 20.14 -9.91 -8.22
CA ARG A 192 19.82 -9.31 -9.52
C ARG A 192 18.90 -8.09 -9.40
N LEU A 193 17.99 -8.06 -8.43
CA LEU A 193 17.12 -6.90 -8.22
C LEU A 193 17.93 -5.70 -7.73
N VAL A 194 18.82 -5.87 -6.76
CA VAL A 194 19.69 -4.81 -6.22
C VAL A 194 20.48 -4.17 -7.36
N TRP A 195 21.15 -4.96 -8.19
CA TRP A 195 21.91 -4.46 -9.33
C TRP A 195 21.06 -3.69 -10.34
N ARG A 196 19.86 -4.21 -10.65
CA ARG A 196 18.92 -3.55 -11.58
C ARG A 196 18.45 -2.20 -11.02
N LEU A 197 18.24 -2.10 -9.71
CA LEU A 197 17.82 -0.85 -9.06
C LEU A 197 18.97 0.16 -9.00
N VAL A 198 20.18 -0.26 -8.61
CA VAL A 198 21.36 0.62 -8.58
C VAL A 198 21.65 1.24 -9.94
N ARG A 199 21.50 0.48 -11.04
CA ARG A 199 21.71 0.98 -12.41
C ARG A 199 20.70 2.04 -12.87
N ILE A 200 19.54 2.14 -12.22
CA ILE A 200 18.54 3.18 -12.52
C ILE A 200 18.94 4.52 -11.89
N VAL A 201 19.68 4.48 -10.78
CA VAL A 201 20.03 5.66 -10.00
C VAL A 201 21.19 6.40 -10.67
N PRO A 202 21.08 7.73 -10.90
CA PRO A 202 22.21 8.54 -11.36
C PRO A 202 23.41 8.42 -10.40
N PRO A 203 24.67 8.41 -10.89
CA PRO A 203 25.86 8.15 -10.06
C PRO A 203 25.99 9.07 -8.85
N GLY A 204 25.60 10.36 -8.98
CA GLY A 204 25.66 11.35 -7.90
C GLY A 204 24.52 11.27 -6.88
N GLU A 205 23.51 10.42 -7.09
CA GLU A 205 22.35 10.30 -6.21
C GLU A 205 22.30 8.97 -5.45
N LEU A 206 23.28 8.08 -5.67
CA LEU A 206 23.24 6.73 -5.11
C LEU A 206 23.10 6.72 -3.59
N ASP A 207 23.75 7.63 -2.87
CA ASP A 207 23.65 7.71 -1.41
C ASP A 207 22.24 8.10 -0.94
N VAL A 208 21.49 8.89 -1.73
CA VAL A 208 20.10 9.27 -1.44
C VAL A 208 19.16 8.08 -1.61
N TRP A 209 19.37 7.28 -2.65
CA TRP A 209 18.51 6.14 -3.00
C TRP A 209 18.92 4.83 -2.35
N ARG A 210 20.14 4.72 -1.81
CA ARG A 210 20.65 3.51 -1.16
C ARG A 210 19.75 3.05 -0.02
N ALA A 211 19.28 3.99 0.80
CA ALA A 211 18.35 3.69 1.88
C ALA A 211 17.02 3.13 1.36
N TRP A 212 16.49 3.74 0.29
CA TRP A 212 15.26 3.27 -0.36
C TRP A 212 15.44 1.85 -0.90
N ILE A 213 16.50 1.60 -1.66
CA ILE A 213 16.78 0.27 -2.25
C ILE A 213 16.90 -0.77 -1.14
N ARG A 214 17.69 -0.51 -0.09
CA ARG A 214 17.90 -1.45 1.00
C ARG A 214 16.59 -1.83 1.70
N LEU A 215 15.75 -0.84 2.01
CA LEU A 215 14.48 -1.08 2.68
C LEU A 215 13.51 -1.85 1.78
N THR A 216 13.44 -1.53 0.49
CA THR A 216 12.55 -2.23 -0.47
C THR A 216 12.92 -3.71 -0.51
N ILE A 217 14.21 -4.00 -0.59
CA ILE A 217 14.74 -5.37 -0.60
C ILE A 217 14.44 -6.09 0.72
N THR A 218 14.66 -5.42 1.86
CA THR A 218 14.43 -6.00 3.19
C THR A 218 12.95 -6.37 3.39
N ASP A 219 12.04 -5.48 3.00
CA ASP A 219 10.61 -5.71 3.13
C ASP A 219 10.13 -6.81 2.17
N LEU A 220 10.66 -6.87 0.95
CA LEU A 220 10.40 -7.98 0.02
C LEU A 220 10.91 -9.32 0.56
N GLN A 221 12.11 -9.36 1.15
CA GLN A 221 12.64 -10.58 1.78
C GLN A 221 11.73 -11.05 2.92
N ARG A 222 11.30 -10.11 3.78
CA ARG A 222 10.38 -10.41 4.88
C ARG A 222 9.03 -10.91 4.36
N ALA A 223 8.52 -10.32 3.28
CA ALA A 223 7.28 -10.73 2.67
C ALA A 223 7.35 -12.15 2.07
N LEU A 224 8.46 -12.49 1.43
CA LEU A 224 8.68 -13.82 0.87
C LEU A 224 8.94 -14.89 1.94
N ALA A 225 9.46 -14.51 3.11
CA ALA A 225 9.63 -15.41 4.24
C ALA A 225 8.31 -15.89 4.86
N TRP A 226 7.17 -15.30 4.47
CA TRP A 226 5.86 -15.77 4.92
C TRP A 226 5.57 -17.20 4.41
N PRO A 227 4.96 -18.06 5.25
CA PRO A 227 4.57 -19.40 4.85
C PRO A 227 3.69 -19.39 3.59
N ALA A 228 3.88 -20.34 2.68
CA ALA A 228 3.15 -20.40 1.41
C ALA A 228 1.61 -20.37 1.62
N GLY A 229 1.10 -21.08 2.64
CA GLY A 229 -0.33 -21.09 2.99
C GLY A 229 -0.90 -19.75 3.47
N ARG A 230 -0.06 -18.73 3.75
CA ARG A 230 -0.49 -17.37 4.12
C ARG A 230 -0.38 -16.37 2.97
N ARG A 231 0.11 -16.78 1.80
CA ARG A 231 0.31 -15.92 0.62
C ARG A 231 -1.02 -15.78 -0.14
N SER A 232 -1.86 -14.85 0.29
CA SER A 232 -3.17 -14.55 -0.31
C SER A 232 -3.09 -13.43 -1.38
N GLN A 233 -4.22 -13.07 -2.01
CA GLN A 233 -4.28 -11.89 -2.86
C GLN A 233 -3.92 -10.59 -2.11
N ALA A 234 -4.25 -10.48 -0.82
CA ALA A 234 -3.88 -9.33 0.00
C ALA A 234 -2.36 -9.23 0.16
N TRP A 235 -1.69 -10.37 0.34
CA TRP A 235 -0.24 -10.44 0.34
C TRP A 235 0.36 -10.00 -1.01
N VAL A 236 -0.23 -10.40 -2.14
CA VAL A 236 0.26 -9.96 -3.46
C VAL A 236 0.09 -8.44 -3.64
N ARG A 237 -1.05 -7.87 -3.24
CA ARG A 237 -1.26 -6.42 -3.27
C ARG A 237 -0.21 -5.70 -2.42
N TRP A 238 0.03 -6.22 -1.21
CA TRP A 238 1.05 -5.69 -0.31
C TRP A 238 2.46 -5.73 -0.91
N LEU A 239 2.84 -6.78 -1.64
CA LEU A 239 4.13 -6.83 -2.36
C LEU A 239 4.31 -5.65 -3.31
N PHE A 240 3.27 -5.33 -4.08
CA PHE A 240 3.29 -4.17 -4.98
C PHE A 240 3.28 -2.84 -4.23
N ASP A 241 2.76 -2.79 -3.00
CA ASP A 241 2.74 -1.57 -2.19
C ASP A 241 4.09 -1.27 -1.47
N ILE A 242 4.96 -2.26 -1.26
CA ILE A 242 6.28 -2.09 -0.62
C ILE A 242 7.14 -0.97 -1.23
N PRO A 243 7.39 -0.88 -2.55
CA PRO A 243 8.24 0.19 -3.09
C PRO A 243 7.64 1.59 -2.88
N TYR A 244 6.32 1.67 -2.66
CA TYR A 244 5.68 2.88 -2.19
C TYR A 244 5.94 3.05 -0.70
N SER A 245 5.82 2.03 0.15
CA SER A 245 5.95 2.06 1.62
C SER A 245 7.23 2.76 2.17
N ILE A 246 8.23 3.06 1.33
CA ILE A 246 9.51 3.62 1.77
C ILE A 246 9.68 5.10 1.39
N PRO A 247 10.05 5.99 2.35
CA PRO A 247 10.37 7.37 2.06
C PRO A 247 11.73 7.49 1.38
N VAL A 248 11.88 8.50 0.53
CA VAL A 248 13.20 8.90 0.00
C VAL A 248 13.74 9.92 0.99
N THR A 249 14.79 9.57 1.73
CA THR A 249 15.42 10.49 2.67
C THR A 249 16.19 11.56 1.90
N GLY A 250 15.51 12.65 1.57
CA GLY A 250 16.13 13.83 0.98
C GLY A 250 16.92 14.61 2.03
N ARG A 251 18.18 14.24 2.27
CA ARG A 251 19.13 15.21 2.83
C ARG A 251 19.74 15.97 1.65
N ARG A 252 19.28 17.20 1.40
CA ARG A 252 19.97 18.12 0.48
C ARG A 252 21.27 18.60 1.14
N PRO A 253 22.45 18.41 0.55
CA PRO A 253 23.72 18.94 1.07
C PRO A 253 23.93 20.44 0.76
N ARG A 254 22.89 21.30 0.87
CA ARG A 254 23.02 22.72 0.51
C ARG A 254 22.70 23.75 1.59
N ASP A 255 22.21 23.35 2.76
CA ASP A 255 21.92 24.32 3.85
C ASP A 255 23.00 24.37 4.95
N VAL A 256 24.16 23.73 4.75
CA VAL A 256 25.28 23.78 5.70
C VAL A 256 26.25 24.95 5.45
N LEU A 257 26.07 25.71 4.36
CA LEU A 257 26.99 26.82 4.00
C LEU A 257 26.41 28.23 4.12
N ALA A 258 25.22 28.42 4.69
CA ALA A 258 24.65 29.76 4.94
C ALA A 258 24.67 30.17 6.43
N GLY A 259 25.53 29.55 7.24
CA GLY A 259 25.77 29.90 8.65
C GLY A 259 27.20 30.40 8.93
N GLY A 260 27.96 30.75 7.90
CA GLY A 260 29.29 31.34 8.02
C GLY A 260 29.18 32.82 8.35
N SER A 261 29.00 33.13 9.64
CA SER A 261 29.08 34.48 10.20
C SER A 261 30.36 35.19 9.72
N THR A 262 30.19 36.23 8.92
CA THR A 262 31.24 37.16 8.52
C THR A 262 31.73 37.91 9.76
N ARG A 263 32.83 37.45 10.35
CA ARG A 263 33.55 38.18 11.40
C ARG A 263 34.42 39.24 10.72
N ALA A 264 34.07 40.51 10.92
CA ALA A 264 34.88 41.65 10.47
C ALA A 264 36.28 41.63 11.14
N PRO A 265 37.35 42.05 10.43
CA PRO A 265 38.65 42.22 11.05
C PRO A 265 38.70 43.55 11.81
N ARG A 266 39.13 43.47 13.08
CA ARG A 266 39.58 44.63 13.84
C ARG A 266 40.91 45.12 13.25
N ARG A 267 40.99 46.41 12.95
CA ARG A 267 42.18 47.24 13.12
C ARG A 267 41.76 48.52 13.79
#